data_AF-A0A6M3MG87-F1
#
_entry.id   AF-A0A6M3MG87-F1
#
_cell.length_a   1.000
_cell.length_b   1.000
_cell.length_c   1.000
_cell.angle_alpha   90.00
_cell.angle_beta   90.00
_cell.angle_gamma   90.00
#
_symmetry.space_group_name_H-M   'P 1'
#
loop_
_entity.id
_entity.type
_entity.pdbx_description
1 polymer ?
#
loop_
_entity_poly.entity_id
_entity_poly.type
_entity_poly.pdbx_seq_one_letter_code
_entity_poly.pdbx_strand_id
1 'polypeptide(L)' 'MNCRKCGTGSEDLQVTSDKGPQEKGPIELTVKCNKCGVQYTEEIFGEDSVIHQRGGRLQ' A
#
# COMPACT_ATOMS: atom_id res chain seq x y z
N MET A 1 4.05 5.71 -4.15
CA MET A 1 2.88 5.13 -4.85
C MET A 1 1.96 6.26 -5.30
N ASN A 2 1.29 6.15 -6.46
CA ASN A 2 0.36 7.18 -6.98
C ASN A 2 -1.08 6.65 -6.96
N CYS A 3 -2.07 7.54 -6.89
CA CYS A 3 -3.48 7.16 -6.93
C CYS A 3 -3.83 6.55 -8.30
N ARG A 4 -4.30 5.30 -8.32
CA ARG A 4 -4.67 4.61 -9.57
C ARG A 4 -5.87 5.25 -10.30
N LYS A 5 -6.71 6.03 -9.61
CA LYS A 5 -7.92 6.62 -10.20
C LYS A 5 -7.70 8.01 -10.78
N CYS A 6 -7.01 8.89 -10.07
CA CYS A 6 -6.83 10.29 -10.47
C CYS A 6 -5.37 10.67 -10.74
N GLY A 7 -4.42 9.76 -10.57
CA GLY A 7 -3.01 10.01 -10.83
C GLY A 7 -2.32 10.93 -9.82
N THR A 8 -2.99 11.36 -8.75
CA THR A 8 -2.36 12.21 -7.74
C THR A 8 -1.22 11.50 -7.03
N GLY A 9 -0.24 12.29 -6.57
CA GLY A 9 0.94 11.78 -5.88
C GLY A 9 0.63 11.19 -4.51
N SER A 10 1.63 10.53 -3.91
CA SER A 10 1.53 9.93 -2.57
C SER A 10 1.20 10.92 -1.46
N GLU A 11 1.46 12.21 -1.66
CA GLU A 11 1.09 13.28 -0.72
C GLU A 11 -0.41 13.38 -0.45
N ASP A 12 -1.24 12.99 -1.43
CA ASP A 12 -2.70 12.94 -1.32
C ASP A 12 -3.21 11.51 -0.98
N LEU A 13 -2.32 10.58 -0.64
CA LEU A 13 -2.66 9.20 -0.30
C LEU A 13 -2.48 8.96 1.20
N GLN A 14 -3.55 8.53 1.85
CA GLN A 14 -3.54 8.08 3.23
C GLN A 14 -3.40 6.56 3.25
N VAL A 15 -2.34 6.06 3.88
CA VAL A 15 -2.11 4.62 4.07
C VAL A 15 -2.37 4.26 5.53
N THR A 16 -3.23 3.28 5.76
CA THR A 16 -3.56 2.75 7.08
C THR A 16 -3.35 1.24 7.07
N SER A 17 -2.57 0.73 8.02
CA SER A 17 -2.44 -0.71 8.27
C SER A 17 -3.44 -1.12 9.34
N ASP A 18 -4.25 -2.14 9.09
CA ASP A 18 -5.21 -2.64 10.09
C ASP A 18 -4.51 -3.57 11.11
N LYS A 19 -3.40 -4.21 10.70
CA LYS A 19 -2.64 -5.13 11.56
C LYS A 19 -1.46 -4.45 12.25
N GLY A 20 -1.33 -4.73 13.56
CA GLY A 20 -0.23 -4.29 14.39
C GLY A 20 1.09 -5.01 14.06
N PRO A 21 2.25 -4.44 14.45
CA PRO A 21 3.59 -4.83 13.99
C PRO A 21 4.08 -6.24 14.39
N GLN A 22 3.24 -7.09 14.97
CA GLN A 22 3.65 -8.38 15.55
C GLN A 22 2.91 -9.61 15.02
N GLU A 23 1.92 -9.44 14.12
CA GLU A 23 1.25 -10.61 13.53
C GLU A 23 2.08 -11.18 12.36
N LYS A 24 2.54 -12.42 12.51
CA LYS A 24 3.09 -13.20 11.39
C LYS A 24 1.96 -13.52 10.42
N GLY A 25 1.92 -12.83 9.27
CA GLY A 25 0.92 -13.04 8.23
C GLY A 25 0.90 -11.93 7.18
N PRO A 26 0.00 -12.01 6.18
CA PRO A 26 -0.22 -10.89 5.27
C PRO A 26 -0.68 -9.67 6.05
N ILE A 27 0.03 -8.55 5.85
CA ILE A 27 -0.35 -7.24 6.37
C ILE A 27 -1.24 -6.59 5.31
N GLU A 28 -2.46 -6.25 5.68
CA GLU A 28 -3.36 -5.52 4.80
C GLU A 28 -3.14 -4.01 4.97
N LEU A 29 -2.71 -3.35 3.90
CA LEU A 29 -2.57 -1.91 3.80
C LEU A 29 -3.77 -1.35 3.06
N THR A 30 -4.60 -0.59 3.76
CA THR A 30 -5.64 0.22 3.12
C THR A 30 -5.03 1.53 2.66
N VAL A 31 -5.20 1.84 1.38
CA VAL A 31 -4.77 3.10 0.78
C VAL A 31 -6.00 3.87 0.31
N LYS A 32 -6.15 5.09 0.80
CA LYS A 32 -7.22 6.01 0.43
C LYS A 32 -6.65 7.27 -0.21
N CYS A 33 -7.19 7.66 -1.36
CA CYS A 33 -6.87 8.93 -1.98
C CYS A 33 -7.79 10.04 -1.48
N ASN A 34 -7.22 11.10 -0.92
CA ASN A 34 -7.95 12.26 -0.43
C ASN A 34 -8.48 13.15 -1.56
N LYS A 35 -7.86 13.12 -2.75
CA LYS A 35 -8.31 13.89 -3.92
C LYS A 35 -9.58 13.36 -4.55
N CYS A 36 -9.64 12.05 -4.82
CA CYS A 36 -10.76 11.45 -5.56
C CYS A 36 -11.59 10.48 -4.71
N GLY A 37 -11.22 10.27 -3.44
CA GLY A 37 -11.94 9.41 -2.51
C GLY A 37 -11.80 7.90 -2.77
N VAL A 38 -11.02 7.48 -3.78
CA VAL A 38 -10.85 6.05 -4.07
C VAL A 38 -10.08 5.38 -2.94
N GLN A 39 -10.51 4.18 -2.55
CA GLN A 39 -9.84 3.36 -1.56
C GLN A 39 -9.56 1.97 -2.14
N TYR A 40 -8.38 1.43 -1.89
CA TYR A 40 -7.98 0.09 -2.27
C TYR A 40 -7.12 -0.54 -1.18
N THR A 41 -7.22 -1.85 -1.03
CA THR A 41 -6.42 -2.64 -0.09
C THR A 41 -5.28 -3.35 -0.84
N GLU A 42 -4.10 -3.36 -0.24
CA GLU A 42 -2.93 -4.10 -0.72
C GLU A 42 -2.45 -5.04 0.37
N GLU A 43 -2.37 -6.33 0.04
CA GLU A 43 -1.80 -7.34 0.94
C GLU A 43 -0.30 -7.44 0.71
N ILE A 44 0.49 -7.15 1.75
CA ILE A 44 1.94 -7.33 1.74
C ILE A 44 2.29 -8.52 2.66
N PHE A 45 2.91 -9.54 2.08
CA PHE A 45 3.43 -10.68 2.84
C PHE A 45 4.78 -10.29 3.44
N GLY A 46 4.84 -10.15 4.77
CA GLY A 46 6.08 -9.97 5.51
C GLY A 46 6.83 -11.30 5.63
N GLU A 47 7.48 -11.76 4.57
CA GLU A 47 8.42 -12.89 4.64
C GLU A 47 9.80 -12.35 5.04
N ASP A 48 10.25 -12.69 6.25
CA ASP A 48 11.60 -12.53 6.80
C ASP A 48 12.37 -11.24 6.42
N SER A 49 12.07 -10.13 7.11
CA SER A 49 12.98 -8.98 7.39
C SER A 49 13.91 -8.44 6.27
N VAL A 50 13.65 -8.66 4.99
CA VAL A 50 14.41 -8.11 3.85
C VAL A 50 13.43 -7.68 2.76
N ILE A 51 13.18 -6.37 2.65
CA ILE A 51 12.38 -5.80 1.57
C ILE A 51 13.21 -5.85 0.28
N HIS A 52 13.11 -6.93 -0.51
CA HIS A 52 13.69 -7.02 -1.85
C HIS A 52 12.81 -6.24 -2.85
N GLN A 53 13.07 -4.93 -3.03
CA GLN A 53 12.47 -4.15 -4.12
C GLN A 53 13.16 -4.51 -5.45
N ARG A 54 12.65 -5.55 -6.14
CA ARG A 54 12.98 -5.75 -7.55
C ARG A 54 12.20 -4.72 -8.37
N GLY A 55 12.93 -3.89 -9.12
CA GLY A 55 12.39 -2.83 -9.97
C GLY A 55 11.14 -3.27 -10.74
N GLY A 56 10.12 -2.42 -10.69
CA GLY A 56 8.75 -2.74 -11.05
C GLY A 56 8.55 -3.24 -12.47
N ARG A 57 7.55 -4.10 -12.62
CA ARG A 57 6.92 -4.38 -13.93
C ARG A 57 5.60 -3.64 -13.97
N LEU A 58 5.59 -2.53 -14.72
CA LEU A 58 4.39 -1.80 -15.11
C LEU A 58 3.44 -2.75 -15.86
N GLN A 59 2.19 -2.83 -15.38
CA GLN A 59 1.00 -3.09 -16.19
C GLN A 59 0.43 -1.75 -16.63
#